data_AF-A0A9W8HTB4-F1
#
_entry.id   AF-A0A9W8HTB4-F1
#
_cell.length_a   1.000
_cell.length_b   1.000
_cell.length_c   1.000
_cell.angle_alpha   90.00
_cell.angle_beta   90.00
_cell.angle_gamma   90.00
#
_symmetry.space_group_name_H-M   'P 1'
#
loop_
_entity.id
_entity.type
_entity.pdbx_description
1 polymer ?
#
loop_
_entity_poly.entity_id
_entity_poly.type
_entity_poly.pdbx_seq_one_letter_code
_entity_poly.pdbx_strand_id
1 'polypeptide(L)'
;MRAAEVGSDLSLKLKYSVRIGFGLVTACYMLTGISALAAGGYFMATNDTSRRSAMLTTNVLRSLLAAGIYIVISALVGVYGSLAPLTRKSWLIAYIVLIVGAVLIETGIGIWMWSRTLDIDDLYGYNWRHLWSDEIKRSFQDKANCCGYLNMHDSPAPGSASCTDTVMPYGCMVSVQQYTHGYLTYIYSWLFGF
;
A
#
# COMPACT_ATOMS: atom_id res chain seq x y z
N MET A 1 20.41 -33.48 42.48
CA MET A 1 20.40 -33.97 41.07
C MET A 1 19.12 -33.58 40.32
N ARG A 2 17.91 -33.76 40.87
CA ARG A 2 16.65 -33.35 40.20
C ARG A 2 16.55 -31.87 39.74
N ALA A 3 17.17 -30.92 40.44
CA ALA A 3 17.12 -29.51 40.05
C ALA A 3 17.88 -29.19 38.76
N ALA A 4 18.90 -29.99 38.40
CA ALA A 4 19.70 -29.78 37.19
C ALA A 4 18.97 -30.28 35.94
N GLU A 5 18.24 -31.39 36.03
CA GLU A 5 17.44 -31.94 34.92
C GLU A 5 16.25 -31.03 34.55
N VAL A 6 15.58 -30.47 35.55
CA VAL A 6 14.47 -29.52 35.32
C VAL A 6 14.95 -28.26 34.59
N GLY A 7 16.19 -27.81 34.86
CA GLY A 7 16.78 -26.65 34.20
C GLY A 7 17.12 -26.87 32.72
N SER A 8 17.63 -28.05 32.36
CA SER A 8 17.99 -28.37 30.97
C SER A 8 16.76 -28.45 30.07
N ASP A 9 15.69 -29.12 30.53
CA ASP A 9 14.45 -29.29 29.76
C ASP A 9 13.76 -27.95 29.49
N LEU A 10 13.73 -27.06 30.49
CA LEU A 10 13.13 -25.73 30.33
C LEU A 10 13.90 -24.90 29.30
N SER A 11 15.24 -24.94 29.33
CA SER A 11 16.09 -24.20 28.39
C SER A 11 15.92 -24.68 26.94
N LEU A 12 15.68 -25.98 26.75
CA LEU A 12 15.54 -26.58 25.43
C LEU A 12 14.16 -26.29 24.83
N LYS A 13 13.10 -26.38 25.64
CA LYS A 13 11.75 -25.96 25.24
C LYS A 13 11.70 -24.48 24.87
N LEU A 14 12.34 -23.61 25.66
CA LEU A 14 12.38 -22.17 25.38
C LEU A 14 13.07 -21.88 24.04
N LYS A 15 14.24 -22.48 23.78
CA LYS A 15 14.96 -22.32 22.51
C LYS A 15 14.14 -22.78 21.31
N TYR A 16 13.43 -23.90 21.44
CA TYR A 16 12.57 -24.43 20.38
C TYR A 16 11.39 -23.51 20.08
N SER A 17 10.65 -23.07 21.10
CA SER A 17 9.52 -22.14 20.95
C SER A 17 9.93 -20.81 20.33
N VAL A 18 11.06 -20.23 20.76
CA VAL A 18 11.58 -18.97 20.19
C VAL A 18 11.95 -19.13 18.71
N ARG A 19 12.57 -20.26 18.34
CA ARG A 19 12.97 -20.51 16.95
C ARG A 19 11.76 -20.68 16.02
N ILE A 20 10.72 -21.38 16.49
CA ILE A 20 9.47 -21.51 15.73
C ILE A 20 8.78 -20.16 15.58
N GLY A 21 8.66 -19.39 16.67
CA GLY A 21 8.05 -18.06 16.63
C GLY A 21 8.74 -17.14 15.63
N PHE A 22 10.08 -17.08 15.68
CA PHE A 22 10.87 -16.31 14.72
C PHE A 22 10.64 -16.77 13.27
N GLY A 23 10.63 -18.09 13.04
CA GLY A 23 10.40 -18.67 11.71
C GLY A 23 9.02 -18.31 11.16
N LEU A 24 7.97 -18.41 11.97
CA LEU A 24 6.61 -18.05 11.58
C LEU A 24 6.48 -16.56 11.25
N VAL A 25 6.98 -15.68 12.12
CA VAL A 25 6.93 -14.23 11.90
C VAL A 25 7.69 -13.85 10.63
N THR A 26 8.88 -14.42 10.42
CA THR A 26 9.68 -14.14 9.21
C THR A 26 9.01 -14.68 7.95
N ALA A 27 8.33 -15.83 8.02
CA ALA A 27 7.56 -16.37 6.91
C ALA A 27 6.37 -15.48 6.55
N CYS A 28 5.59 -15.02 7.54
CA CYS A 28 4.51 -14.06 7.32
C CYS A 28 5.03 -12.76 6.68
N TYR A 29 6.15 -12.22 7.19
CA TYR A 29 6.80 -11.03 6.65
C TYR A 29 7.33 -11.24 5.22
N MET A 30 7.83 -12.43 4.90
CA MET A 30 8.23 -12.76 3.53
C MET A 30 7.02 -12.82 2.59
N LEU A 31 5.91 -13.41 3.04
CA LEU A 31 4.67 -13.50 2.26
C LEU A 31 4.08 -12.12 1.96
N THR A 32 4.16 -11.16 2.89
CA THR A 32 3.71 -9.78 2.63
C THR A 32 4.58 -9.08 1.58
N GLY A 33 5.90 -9.29 1.60
CA GLY A 33 6.78 -8.79 0.55
C GLY A 33 6.49 -9.37 -0.84
N ILE A 34 6.24 -10.69 -0.90
CA ILE A 34 5.87 -11.38 -2.14
C ILE A 34 4.51 -10.89 -2.67
N SER A 35 3.52 -10.73 -1.79
CA SER A 35 2.20 -10.24 -2.21
C SER A 35 2.26 -8.80 -2.70
N ALA A 36 3.06 -7.93 -2.07
CA ALA A 36 3.31 -6.57 -2.55
C ALA A 36 3.97 -6.56 -3.94
N LEU A 37 4.96 -7.43 -4.18
CA LEU A 37 5.60 -7.59 -5.49
C LEU A 37 4.62 -8.09 -6.56
N ALA A 38 3.84 -9.12 -6.23
CA ALA A 38 2.86 -9.69 -7.15
C ALA A 38 1.77 -8.68 -7.49
N ALA A 39 1.23 -7.96 -6.50
CA ALA A 39 0.24 -6.92 -6.69
C ALA A 39 0.79 -5.75 -7.52
N GLY A 40 1.98 -5.22 -7.16
CA GLY A 40 2.62 -4.14 -7.90
C GLY A 40 2.93 -4.51 -9.36
N GLY A 41 3.43 -5.73 -9.58
CA GLY A 41 3.70 -6.25 -10.92
C GLY A 41 2.43 -6.46 -11.74
N TYR A 42 1.38 -7.03 -11.12
CA TYR A 42 0.08 -7.22 -11.75
C TYR A 42 -0.52 -5.88 -12.19
N PHE A 43 -0.59 -4.89 -11.29
CA PHE A 43 -1.15 -3.58 -11.60
C PHE A 43 -0.32 -2.76 -12.59
N MET A 44 1.00 -2.97 -12.67
CA MET A 44 1.81 -2.37 -13.73
C MET A 44 1.59 -3.03 -15.09
N ALA A 45 1.34 -4.34 -15.12
CA ALA A 45 1.11 -5.07 -16.37
C ALA A 45 -0.31 -4.85 -16.91
N THR A 46 -1.30 -4.69 -16.02
CA THR A 46 -2.67 -4.33 -16.39
C THR A 46 -2.80 -2.81 -16.49
N ASN A 47 -2.55 -2.26 -17.68
CA ASN A 47 -2.87 -0.88 -18.03
C ASN A 47 -4.40 -0.71 -18.18
N ASP A 48 -5.14 -0.96 -17.10
CA ASP A 48 -6.57 -0.69 -17.07
C ASP A 48 -6.80 0.81 -16.88
N THR A 49 -7.44 1.43 -17.87
CA THR A 49 -7.97 2.81 -17.86
C THR A 49 -9.18 2.98 -16.93
N SER A 50 -9.31 2.08 -15.96
CA SER A 50 -10.33 2.12 -14.92
C SER A 50 -10.06 3.26 -13.93
N ARG A 51 -11.08 3.68 -13.19
CA ARG A 51 -10.96 4.73 -12.14
C ARG A 51 -9.91 4.45 -11.07
N ARG A 52 -9.48 3.19 -10.94
CA ARG A 52 -8.36 2.80 -10.09
C ARG A 52 -7.03 3.42 -10.53
N SER A 53 -6.80 3.61 -11.82
CA SER A 53 -5.60 4.27 -12.35
C SER A 53 -5.49 5.73 -11.94
N ALA A 54 -6.61 6.37 -11.61
CA ALA A 54 -6.63 7.73 -11.05
C ALA A 54 -6.02 7.82 -9.65
N MET A 55 -6.07 6.72 -8.89
CA MET A 55 -5.58 6.62 -7.51
C MET A 55 -4.20 5.96 -7.44
N LEU A 56 -3.94 4.97 -8.31
CA LEU A 56 -2.67 4.25 -8.40
C LEU A 56 -1.75 4.93 -9.41
N THR A 57 -1.05 6.00 -8.98
CA THR A 57 -0.03 6.61 -9.83
C THR A 57 1.16 5.65 -10.02
N THR A 58 1.85 5.78 -11.15
CA THR A 58 3.03 4.94 -11.46
C THR A 58 4.11 5.06 -10.39
N ASN A 59 4.24 6.22 -9.74
CA ASN A 59 5.18 6.43 -8.64
C ASN A 59 4.81 5.57 -7.42
N VAL A 60 3.51 5.52 -7.07
CA VAL A 60 3.02 4.68 -5.97
C VAL A 60 3.27 3.19 -6.26
N LEU A 61 3.02 2.74 -7.50
CA LEU A 61 3.30 1.36 -7.91
C LEU A 61 4.79 1.01 -7.84
N ARG A 62 5.67 1.93 -8.28
CA ARG A 62 7.13 1.76 -8.18
C ARG A 62 7.59 1.72 -6.72
N SER A 63 7.04 2.58 -5.86
CA SER A 63 7.32 2.57 -4.42
C SER A 63 6.86 1.26 -3.77
N LEU A 64 5.69 0.72 -4.15
CA LEU A 64 5.20 -0.57 -3.67
C LEU A 64 6.13 -1.72 -4.07
N LEU A 65 6.61 -1.74 -5.32
CA LEU A 65 7.60 -2.71 -5.77
C LEU A 65 8.91 -2.59 -5.01
N ALA A 66 9.43 -1.37 -4.83
CA ALA A 66 10.66 -1.13 -4.09
C ALA A 66 10.54 -1.60 -2.63
N ALA A 67 9.42 -1.31 -1.97
CA ALA A 67 9.12 -1.78 -0.62
C ALA A 67 9.04 -3.32 -0.56
N GLY A 68 8.34 -3.95 -1.51
CA GLY A 68 8.26 -5.41 -1.60
C GLY A 68 9.63 -6.07 -1.75
N ILE A 69 10.51 -5.54 -2.61
CA ILE A 69 11.89 -6.02 -2.76
C ILE A 69 12.65 -5.88 -1.44
N TYR A 70 12.54 -4.73 -0.77
CA TYR A 70 13.20 -4.47 0.51
C TYR A 70 12.76 -5.47 1.60
N ILE A 71 11.46 -5.73 1.69
CA ILE A 71 10.86 -6.70 2.63
C ILE A 71 11.39 -8.12 2.34
N VAL A 72 11.42 -8.54 1.08
CA VAL A 72 11.94 -9.87 0.71
C VAL A 72 13.43 -10.00 1.04
N ILE A 73 14.25 -9.00 0.72
CA ILE A 73 15.69 -9.02 1.04
C ILE A 73 15.91 -9.08 2.55
N SER A 74 15.20 -8.26 3.33
CA SER A 74 15.31 -8.27 4.78
C SER A 74 14.85 -9.62 5.37
N ALA A 75 13.77 -10.22 4.86
CA ALA A 75 13.33 -11.55 5.26
C ALA A 75 14.40 -12.63 4.97
N LEU A 76 15.03 -12.61 3.79
CA LEU A 76 16.11 -13.54 3.43
C LEU A 76 17.33 -13.40 4.37
N VAL A 77 17.68 -12.17 4.73
CA VAL A 77 18.74 -11.88 5.73
C VAL A 77 18.36 -12.47 7.09
N GLY A 78 17.11 -12.34 7.51
CA GLY A 78 16.58 -12.93 8.73
C GLY A 78 16.66 -14.46 8.73
N VAL A 79 16.20 -15.10 7.64
CA VAL A 79 16.28 -16.56 7.46
C VAL A 79 17.74 -17.02 7.51
N TYR A 80 18.64 -16.36 6.76
CA TYR A 80 20.06 -16.71 6.72
C TYR A 80 20.75 -16.58 8.09
N GLY A 81 20.42 -15.54 8.85
CA GLY A 81 20.91 -15.35 10.22
C GLY A 81 20.40 -16.42 11.19
N SER A 82 19.15 -16.88 11.01
CA SER A 82 18.51 -17.86 11.89
C SER A 82 19.02 -19.31 11.75
N LEU A 83 19.66 -19.64 10.62
CA LEU A 83 20.21 -20.98 10.38
C LEU A 83 21.35 -21.33 11.34
N ALA A 84 22.16 -20.34 11.74
CA ALA A 84 23.29 -20.53 12.66
C ALA A 84 23.46 -19.33 13.61
N PRO A 85 22.60 -19.20 14.63
CA PRO A 85 22.49 -17.97 15.44
C PRO A 85 23.73 -17.68 16.29
N LEU A 86 24.51 -18.70 16.64
CA LEU A 86 25.73 -18.54 17.47
C LEU A 86 26.90 -17.96 16.67
N THR A 87 27.04 -18.31 15.39
CA THR A 87 28.14 -17.87 14.53
C THR A 87 27.78 -16.64 13.69
N ARG A 88 26.49 -16.37 13.46
CA ARG A 88 25.99 -15.32 12.56
C ARG A 88 25.28 -14.16 13.27
N LYS A 89 25.71 -13.78 14.46
CA LYS A 89 25.10 -12.67 15.23
C LYS A 89 24.99 -11.36 14.44
N SER A 90 26.01 -11.01 13.65
CA SER A 90 26.00 -9.78 12.84
C SER A 90 24.86 -9.74 11.82
N TRP A 91 24.48 -10.88 11.24
CA TRP A 91 23.35 -10.97 10.31
C TRP A 91 22.00 -10.78 11.01
N LEU A 92 21.88 -11.25 12.25
CA LEU A 92 20.69 -11.03 13.06
C LEU A 92 20.55 -9.55 13.45
N ILE A 93 21.65 -8.88 13.78
CA ILE A 93 21.66 -7.43 14.04
C ILE A 93 21.28 -6.67 12.78
N ALA A 94 21.85 -7.04 11.63
CA ALA A 94 21.49 -6.43 10.34
C ALA A 94 20.00 -6.60 10.03
N TYR A 95 19.43 -7.79 10.28
CA TYR A 95 17.98 -8.03 10.15
C TYR A 95 17.16 -7.06 11.00
N ILE A 96 17.49 -6.90 12.28
CA ILE A 96 16.78 -5.99 13.18
C ILE A 96 16.87 -4.54 12.67
N VAL A 97 18.05 -4.09 12.22
CA VAL A 97 18.24 -2.75 11.66
C VAL A 97 17.39 -2.55 10.40
N LEU A 98 17.30 -3.55 9.53
CA LEU A 98 16.46 -3.49 8.33
C LEU A 98 14.97 -3.40 8.68
N ILE A 99 14.49 -4.16 9.67
CA ILE A 99 13.09 -4.09 10.12
C ILE A 99 12.78 -2.70 10.71
N VAL A 100 13.65 -2.17 11.56
CA VAL A 100 13.48 -0.81 12.11
C VAL A 100 13.45 0.22 10.99
N GLY A 101 14.33 0.08 9.99
CA GLY A 101 14.34 0.92 8.80
C GLY A 101 13.02 0.86 8.01
N ALA A 102 12.48 -0.34 7.78
CA ALA A 102 11.17 -0.52 7.13
C ALA A 102 10.08 0.23 7.88
N VAL A 103 9.96 0.03 9.19
CA VAL A 103 8.93 0.67 10.03
C VAL A 103 9.03 2.20 9.97
N LEU A 104 10.24 2.76 10.01
CA LEU A 104 10.45 4.21 9.90
C LEU A 104 10.03 4.75 8.53
N ILE A 105 10.37 4.03 7.46
CA ILE A 105 9.98 4.40 6.09
C ILE A 105 8.46 4.33 5.92
N GLU A 106 7.84 3.24 6.35
CA GLU A 106 6.38 3.04 6.28
C GLU A 106 5.63 4.10 7.07
N THR A 107 6.09 4.40 8.29
CA THR A 107 5.52 5.47 9.12
C THR A 107 5.68 6.83 8.45
N GLY A 108 6.84 7.11 7.85
CA GLY A 108 7.11 8.34 7.10
C GLY A 108 6.18 8.50 5.89
N ILE A 109 5.96 7.42 5.13
CA ILE A 109 5.01 7.41 4.00
C ILE A 109 3.58 7.62 4.51
N GLY A 110 3.20 6.99 5.62
CA GLY A 110 1.89 7.16 6.24
C GLY A 110 1.61 8.62 6.62
N ILE A 111 2.56 9.26 7.31
CA ILE A 111 2.48 10.68 7.69
C ILE A 111 2.42 11.58 6.44
N TRP A 112 3.25 11.30 5.44
CA TRP A 112 3.26 12.08 4.20
C TRP A 112 1.91 11.97 3.46
N MET A 113 1.36 10.77 3.35
CA MET A 113 0.07 10.56 2.69
C MET A 113 -1.09 11.17 3.50
N TRP A 114 -1.03 11.10 4.83
CA TRP A 114 -1.98 11.79 5.70
C TRP A 114 -1.98 13.31 5.46
N SER A 115 -0.80 13.93 5.36
CA SER A 115 -0.70 15.37 5.07
C SER A 115 -1.33 15.73 3.72
N ARG A 116 -1.18 14.88 2.70
CA ARG A 116 -1.79 15.07 1.38
C ARG A 116 -3.31 14.91 1.38
N THR A 117 -3.86 14.21 2.36
CA THR A 117 -5.30 14.03 2.50
C THR A 117 -5.98 15.32 2.98
N LEU A 118 -5.26 16.26 3.59
CA LEU A 118 -5.80 17.57 3.96
C LEU A 118 -6.04 18.47 2.74
N ASP A 119 -5.19 18.37 1.72
CA ASP A 119 -5.27 19.17 0.48
C ASP A 119 -5.92 18.40 -0.68
N ILE A 120 -6.79 17.43 -0.35
CA ILE A 120 -7.28 16.45 -1.31
C ILE A 120 -8.13 17.08 -2.42
N ASP A 121 -8.86 18.15 -2.09
CA ASP A 121 -9.78 18.84 -3.00
C ASP A 121 -9.03 19.55 -4.12
N ASP A 122 -8.01 20.33 -3.76
CA ASP A 122 -7.19 21.05 -4.74
C ASP A 122 -6.35 20.09 -5.57
N LEU A 123 -5.80 19.05 -4.95
CA LEU A 123 -4.99 18.05 -5.64
C LEU A 123 -5.81 17.29 -6.69
N TYR A 124 -7.02 16.84 -6.35
CA TYR A 124 -7.87 16.15 -7.33
C TYR A 124 -8.45 17.09 -8.36
N GLY A 125 -8.75 18.34 -8.02
CA GLY A 125 -9.14 19.35 -9.00
C GLY A 125 -8.03 19.62 -10.02
N TYR A 126 -6.79 19.75 -9.58
CA TYR A 126 -5.64 19.89 -10.47
C TYR A 126 -5.45 18.64 -11.35
N ASN A 127 -5.49 17.45 -10.73
CA ASN A 127 -5.30 16.19 -11.45
C ASN A 127 -6.42 15.97 -12.48
N TRP A 128 -7.67 16.30 -12.13
CA TRP A 128 -8.78 16.28 -13.07
C TRP A 128 -8.49 17.17 -14.28
N ARG A 129 -8.14 18.43 -14.07
CA ARG A 129 -7.97 19.37 -15.18
C ARG A 129 -6.77 19.06 -16.07
N HIS A 130 -5.67 18.56 -15.50
CA HIS A 130 -4.38 18.51 -16.19
C HIS A 130 -3.77 17.12 -16.38
N LEU A 131 -4.05 16.16 -15.51
CA LEU A 131 -3.36 14.85 -15.51
C LEU A 131 -4.26 13.69 -15.93
N TRP A 132 -5.56 13.75 -15.62
CA TRP A 132 -6.49 12.66 -15.89
C TRP A 132 -6.87 12.60 -17.36
N SER A 133 -6.81 11.40 -17.92
CA SER A 133 -7.29 11.15 -19.28
C SER A 133 -8.81 11.30 -19.36
N ASP A 134 -9.30 11.62 -20.55
CA ASP A 134 -10.74 11.77 -20.80
C ASP A 134 -11.52 10.48 -20.50
N GLU A 135 -10.89 9.32 -20.62
CA GLU A 135 -11.51 8.04 -20.28
C GLU A 135 -11.77 7.87 -18.78
N ILE A 136 -10.81 8.27 -17.94
CA ILE A 136 -10.96 8.25 -16.48
C ILE A 136 -12.08 9.22 -16.08
N LYS A 137 -12.04 10.45 -16.62
CA LYS A 137 -13.06 11.47 -16.37
C LYS A 137 -14.44 10.96 -16.78
N ARG A 138 -14.57 10.39 -17.99
CA ARG A 138 -15.81 9.82 -18.50
C ARG A 138 -16.33 8.70 -17.60
N SER A 139 -15.47 7.83 -17.09
CA SER A 139 -15.87 6.77 -16.16
C SER A 139 -16.46 7.31 -14.84
N PHE A 140 -15.94 8.44 -14.34
CA PHE A 140 -16.53 9.12 -13.19
C PHE A 140 -17.85 9.80 -13.54
N GLN A 141 -17.90 10.54 -14.65
CA GLN A 141 -19.09 11.24 -15.12
C GLN A 141 -20.26 10.29 -15.34
N ASP A 142 -20.05 9.22 -16.12
CA ASP A 142 -21.10 8.29 -16.51
C ASP A 142 -21.64 7.43 -15.35
N LYS A 143 -20.80 7.09 -14.36
CA LYS A 143 -21.28 6.29 -13.20
C LYS A 143 -21.91 7.14 -12.10
N ALA A 144 -21.53 8.41 -12.00
CA ALA A 144 -22.05 9.30 -10.97
C ALA A 144 -23.10 10.29 -11.48
N ASN A 145 -23.43 10.25 -12.78
CA ASN A 145 -24.34 11.18 -13.44
C ASN A 145 -23.98 12.63 -13.08
N CYS A 146 -22.75 13.02 -13.38
CA CYS A 146 -22.21 14.36 -13.14
C CYS A 146 -21.40 14.84 -14.34
N CYS A 147 -21.16 16.15 -14.46
CA CYS A 147 -20.38 16.73 -15.54
C CYS A 147 -19.37 17.77 -15.05
N GLY A 148 -18.15 17.73 -15.60
CA GLY A 148 -16.99 18.51 -15.12
C GLY A 148 -16.63 18.27 -13.65
N TYR A 149 -15.65 19.01 -13.10
CA TYR A 149 -15.20 18.82 -11.71
C TYR A 149 -16.02 19.62 -10.70
N LEU A 150 -16.00 20.97 -10.76
CA LEU A 150 -16.84 21.82 -9.90
C LEU A 150 -18.22 22.11 -10.53
N ASN A 151 -18.25 22.26 -11.85
CA ASN A 151 -19.44 22.55 -12.64
C ASN A 151 -19.33 21.92 -14.04
N MET A 152 -20.40 21.94 -14.83
CA MET A 152 -20.45 21.30 -16.15
C MET A 152 -19.41 21.81 -17.16
N HIS A 153 -18.88 23.03 -16.98
CA HIS A 153 -17.88 23.62 -17.86
C HIS A 153 -16.44 23.40 -17.38
N ASP A 154 -16.24 22.84 -16.19
CA ASP A 154 -14.94 22.64 -15.58
C ASP A 154 -14.27 21.35 -16.07
N SER A 155 -13.68 21.41 -17.27
CA SER A 155 -12.97 20.30 -17.93
C SER A 155 -13.79 19.00 -18.05
N PRO A 156 -14.97 19.01 -18.70
CA PRO A 156 -15.74 17.80 -18.93
C PRO A 156 -15.05 16.87 -19.94
N ALA A 157 -15.20 15.55 -19.78
CA ALA A 157 -14.71 14.61 -20.78
C ALA A 157 -15.58 14.67 -22.03
N PRO A 158 -15.01 14.78 -23.24
CA PRO A 158 -15.78 14.69 -24.46
C PRO A 158 -16.44 13.30 -24.57
N GLY A 159 -17.69 13.25 -25.01
CA GLY A 159 -18.41 12.00 -25.25
C GLY A 159 -18.91 11.26 -24.00
N SER A 160 -18.94 11.90 -22.82
CA SER A 160 -19.71 11.38 -21.68
C SER A 160 -21.21 11.51 -21.96
N ALA A 161 -21.96 10.43 -21.70
CA ALA A 161 -23.42 10.43 -21.84
C ALA A 161 -24.10 11.30 -20.77
N SER A 162 -23.47 11.45 -19.60
CA SER A 162 -23.99 12.31 -18.54
C SER A 162 -23.82 13.81 -18.81
N CYS A 163 -22.92 14.19 -19.73
CA CYS A 163 -22.67 15.59 -20.08
C CYS A 163 -23.56 16.12 -21.23
N THR A 164 -24.51 15.34 -21.75
CA THR A 164 -25.44 15.80 -22.80
C THR A 164 -26.65 16.55 -22.25
N ASP A 165 -27.02 16.32 -21.00
CA ASP A 165 -28.10 17.04 -20.34
C ASP A 165 -27.63 18.43 -19.88
N THR A 166 -28.24 19.47 -20.45
CA THR A 166 -27.94 20.89 -20.16
C THR A 166 -28.38 21.35 -18.77
N VAL A 167 -28.98 20.46 -17.97
CA VAL A 167 -29.64 20.78 -16.70
C VAL A 167 -28.89 20.20 -15.50
N MET A 168 -27.63 19.77 -15.63
CA MET A 168 -26.84 19.30 -14.46
C MET A 168 -26.08 20.46 -13.79
N PRO A 169 -26.53 20.96 -12.62
CA PRO A 169 -25.86 22.07 -11.95
C PRO A 169 -24.64 21.65 -11.13
N TYR A 170 -24.43 20.35 -10.87
CA TYR A 170 -23.40 19.87 -9.95
C TYR A 170 -22.25 19.15 -10.67
N GLY A 171 -21.02 19.45 -10.25
CA GLY A 171 -19.82 18.79 -10.73
C GLY A 171 -19.53 17.44 -10.05
N CYS A 172 -18.52 16.73 -10.56
CA CYS A 172 -18.11 15.42 -10.06
C CYS A 172 -17.25 15.42 -8.79
N MET A 173 -16.93 16.58 -8.21
CA MET A 173 -16.08 16.71 -7.02
C MET A 173 -16.50 15.76 -5.88
N VAL A 174 -17.78 15.77 -5.49
CA VAL A 174 -18.30 14.96 -4.38
C VAL A 174 -18.17 13.46 -4.66
N SER A 175 -18.44 13.05 -5.90
CA SER A 175 -18.32 11.64 -6.32
C SER A 175 -16.86 11.16 -6.30
N VAL A 176 -15.94 12.02 -6.75
CA VAL A 176 -14.50 11.74 -6.69
C VAL A 176 -14.06 11.61 -5.24
N GLN A 177 -14.45 12.54 -4.36
CA GLN A 177 -14.14 12.49 -2.93
C GLN A 177 -14.68 11.21 -2.27
N GLN A 178 -15.95 10.86 -2.50
CA GLN A 178 -16.55 9.65 -1.94
C GLN A 178 -15.84 8.38 -2.40
N TYR A 179 -15.51 8.30 -3.69
CA TYR A 179 -14.76 7.16 -4.23
C TYR A 179 -13.37 7.07 -3.60
N THR A 180 -12.64 8.19 -3.53
CA THR A 180 -11.31 8.23 -2.94
C THR A 180 -11.34 7.87 -1.46
N HIS A 181 -12.23 8.47 -0.66
CA HIS A 181 -12.36 8.16 0.75
C HIS A 181 -12.68 6.69 0.98
N GLY A 182 -13.60 6.11 0.19
CA GLY A 182 -13.91 4.68 0.27
C GLY A 182 -12.70 3.80 -0.06
N TYR A 183 -11.96 4.16 -1.12
CA TYR A 183 -10.77 3.43 -1.54
C TYR A 183 -9.62 3.51 -0.51
N LEU A 184 -9.34 4.72 -0.01
CA LEU A 184 -8.31 4.95 1.00
C LEU A 184 -8.67 4.28 2.33
N THR A 185 -9.93 4.38 2.79
CA THR A 185 -10.36 3.73 4.03
C THR A 185 -10.19 2.21 3.95
N TYR A 186 -10.55 1.61 2.82
CA TYR A 186 -10.33 0.20 2.57
C TYR A 186 -8.84 -0.16 2.67
N ILE A 187 -7.98 0.56 1.94
CA ILE A 187 -6.54 0.29 1.94
C ILE A 187 -5.92 0.51 3.32
N TYR A 188 -6.22 1.60 3.99
CA TYR A 188 -5.67 1.92 5.31
C TYR A 188 -6.11 0.93 6.39
N SER A 189 -7.33 0.41 6.31
CA SER A 189 -7.78 -0.64 7.23
C SER A 189 -6.93 -1.91 7.09
N TRP A 190 -6.51 -2.25 5.87
CA TRP A 190 -5.61 -3.37 5.63
C TRP A 190 -4.15 -3.07 5.98
N LEU A 191 -3.69 -1.83 5.77
CA LEU A 191 -2.31 -1.41 6.05
C LEU A 191 -2.04 -1.17 7.54
N PHE A 192 -3.03 -0.77 8.34
CA PHE A 192 -2.84 -0.42 9.75
C PHE A 192 -3.69 -1.25 10.70
N GLY A 193 -4.40 -2.27 10.21
CA GLY A 193 -5.24 -3.16 11.02
C GLY A 193 -4.47 -4.30 11.71
N PHE A 194 -3.14 -4.31 11.64
CA PHE A 194 -2.26 -5.23 12.38
C PHE A 194 -1.80 -4.61 13.71
#